data_AF-A0A3C1BCC3-F1
#
_entry.id   AF-A0A3C1BCC3-F1
#
_cell.length_a   1.000
_cell.length_b   1.000
_cell.length_c   1.000
_cell.angle_alpha   90.00
_cell.angle_beta   90.00
_cell.angle_gamma   90.00
#
_symmetry.space_group_name_H-M   'P 1'
#
loop_
_entity.id
_entity.type
_entity.pdbx_description
1 polymer ?
#
loop_
_entity_poly.entity_id
_entity_poly.type
_entity_poly.pdbx_seq_one_letter_code
_entity_poly.pdbx_strand_id
1 'polypeptide(L)'
;MTLPGILVKRVLPEKAGFDILLTDAMLTFINNLHYGKLNPDYSSIKIDSGNTTGFLAETVLAAALQQKNFIKTLLSVQPKLKAYTDLQFHLHLLTGLYTGDCYEVSDSDIRKIAVNLERLRWIKDNDTTYIHINIPSFTLEFHQPDTVYQFKVIIGKPAAPTPTLESAIAYFTTAPEWKVPPKIFIKELLPRTRNNPDYFRKNNYTIYDYKGNYIEDNAANRAMVRRDPGNYGIRQSAGFDNSLGLIVFRFPNIYDVYLHDTPEQQLFKKEARAYSHGCIRVEQAEKLAELLLANDASNRQNTRIKKRAEKVYNQELLFKKGRAHKNHLPYMQC
;
A
#
# COMPACT_ATOMS: atom_id res chain seq x y z
N MET A 1 53.38 24.81 -48.31
CA MET A 1 52.75 25.31 -47.07
C MET A 1 51.25 25.31 -47.26
N THR A 2 50.57 24.25 -46.84
CA THR A 2 49.11 24.12 -46.83
C THR A 2 48.62 24.21 -45.38
N LEU A 3 47.65 25.09 -45.14
CA LEU A 3 47.19 25.51 -43.80
C LEU A 3 46.44 24.39 -43.06
N PRO A 4 46.74 24.13 -41.76
CA PRO A 4 46.01 23.16 -40.92
C PRO A 4 44.73 23.76 -40.28
N GLY A 5 44.06 24.70 -40.95
CA GLY A 5 43.01 25.54 -40.34
C GLY A 5 41.57 25.05 -40.49
N ILE A 6 41.30 24.04 -41.32
CA ILE A 6 39.93 23.65 -41.69
C ILE A 6 39.38 22.51 -40.80
N LEU A 7 40.25 21.64 -40.28
CA LEU A 7 39.84 20.53 -39.40
C LEU A 7 39.49 20.97 -37.96
N VAL A 8 40.06 22.06 -37.45
CA VAL A 8 39.85 22.52 -36.06
C VAL A 8 38.48 23.18 -35.86
N LYS A 9 37.92 23.84 -36.89
CA LYS A 9 36.67 24.60 -36.77
C LYS A 9 35.40 23.74 -36.68
N ARG A 10 35.38 22.50 -37.21
CA ARG A 10 34.23 21.58 -37.06
C ARG A 10 34.21 20.84 -35.72
N VAL A 11 35.38 20.56 -35.16
CA VAL A 11 35.54 19.72 -33.96
C VAL A 11 35.07 20.42 -32.68
N LEU A 12 35.19 21.76 -32.58
CA LEU A 12 34.76 22.52 -31.41
C LEU A 12 33.23 22.54 -31.22
N PRO A 13 32.42 22.87 -32.25
CA PRO A 13 30.96 22.77 -32.16
C PRO A 13 30.45 21.35 -31.88
N GLU A 14 31.07 20.33 -32.47
CA GLU A 14 30.71 18.93 -32.24
C GLU A 14 31.01 18.49 -30.79
N LYS A 15 32.17 18.90 -30.24
CA LYS A 15 32.52 18.63 -28.84
C LYS A 15 31.61 19.37 -27.86
N ALA A 16 31.29 20.64 -28.12
CA ALA A 16 30.36 21.39 -27.29
C ALA A 16 28.94 20.79 -27.35
N GLY A 17 28.49 20.38 -28.53
CA GLY A 17 27.21 19.69 -28.69
C GLY A 17 27.16 18.37 -27.93
N PHE A 18 28.22 17.57 -28.02
CA PHE A 18 28.34 16.32 -27.26
C PHE A 18 28.31 16.57 -25.74
N ASP A 19 29.04 17.57 -25.25
CA ASP A 19 29.10 17.91 -23.82
C ASP A 19 27.74 18.35 -23.26
N ILE A 20 27.00 19.15 -24.03
CA ILE A 20 25.63 19.55 -23.69
C ILE A 20 24.71 18.34 -23.62
N LEU A 21 24.74 17.46 -24.63
CA LEU A 21 23.90 16.25 -24.66
C LEU A 21 24.26 15.26 -23.55
N LEU A 22 25.55 15.13 -23.22
CA LEU A 22 26.01 14.29 -22.13
C LEU A 22 25.53 14.84 -20.79
N THR A 23 25.62 16.15 -20.58
CA THR A 23 25.15 16.81 -19.36
C THR A 23 23.64 16.64 -19.20
N ASP A 24 22.87 16.87 -20.27
CA ASP A 24 21.42 16.65 -20.29
C ASP A 24 21.08 15.19 -19.94
N ALA A 25 21.72 14.22 -20.60
CA ALA A 25 21.53 12.81 -20.30
C ALA A 25 21.88 12.44 -18.85
N MET A 26 22.92 13.06 -18.27
CA MET A 26 23.28 12.86 -16.86
C MET A 26 22.22 13.43 -15.91
N LEU A 27 21.71 14.62 -16.18
CA LEU A 27 20.64 15.22 -15.37
C LEU A 27 19.37 14.37 -15.42
N THR A 28 18.94 13.95 -16.61
CA THR A 28 17.81 13.02 -16.79
C THR A 28 18.07 11.68 -16.09
N PHE A 29 19.29 11.15 -16.15
CA PHE A 29 19.65 9.91 -15.45
C PHE A 29 19.53 10.06 -13.93
N ILE A 30 20.09 11.12 -13.34
CA ILE A 30 20.04 11.39 -11.90
C ILE A 30 18.60 11.56 -11.43
N ASN A 31 17.80 12.32 -12.19
CA ASN A 31 16.39 12.51 -11.93
C ASN A 31 15.61 11.19 -11.94
N ASN A 32 15.80 10.36 -12.98
CA ASN A 32 15.17 9.04 -13.05
C ASN A 32 15.68 8.07 -11.98
N LEU A 33 16.92 8.24 -11.52
CA LEU A 33 17.51 7.42 -10.48
C LEU A 33 16.89 7.72 -9.10
N HIS A 34 16.56 8.99 -8.87
CA HIS A 34 15.92 9.48 -7.64
C HIS A 34 14.40 9.29 -7.65
N TYR A 35 13.71 9.84 -8.65
CA TYR A 35 12.24 9.82 -8.73
C TYR A 35 11.66 8.59 -9.40
N GLY A 36 12.46 7.86 -10.18
CA GLY A 36 11.94 6.87 -11.10
C GLY A 36 11.45 7.48 -12.42
N LYS A 37 11.71 6.80 -13.53
CA LYS A 37 11.27 7.20 -14.87
C LYS A 37 9.76 7.13 -15.07
N LEU A 38 9.09 6.20 -14.38
CA LEU A 38 7.67 5.91 -14.52
C LEU A 38 6.88 6.32 -13.27
N ASN A 39 7.33 7.38 -12.61
CA ASN A 39 6.74 7.88 -11.37
C ASN A 39 5.23 8.17 -11.52
N PRO A 40 4.38 7.67 -10.62
CA PRO A 40 2.92 7.88 -10.69
C PRO A 40 2.47 9.27 -10.22
N ASP A 41 3.27 9.95 -9.40
CA ASP A 41 2.93 11.23 -8.76
C ASP A 41 3.40 12.45 -9.57
N TYR A 42 4.50 12.29 -10.31
CA TYR A 42 5.12 13.35 -11.10
C TYR A 42 5.23 12.96 -12.57
N SER A 43 4.82 13.85 -13.47
CA SER A 43 5.06 13.67 -14.91
C SER A 43 6.55 13.78 -15.24
N SER A 44 6.98 13.11 -16.31
CA SER A 44 8.37 13.18 -16.80
C SER A 44 8.82 14.62 -17.03
N ILE A 45 7.97 15.46 -17.61
CA ILE A 45 8.25 16.89 -17.84
C ILE A 45 8.54 17.61 -16.52
N LYS A 46 7.79 17.31 -15.46
CA LYS A 46 8.00 17.94 -14.15
C LYS A 46 9.31 17.48 -13.52
N ILE A 47 9.65 16.20 -13.65
CA ILE A 47 10.92 15.63 -13.19
C ILE A 47 12.10 16.26 -13.96
N ASP A 48 12.05 16.25 -15.28
CA ASP A 48 13.15 16.71 -16.14
C ASP A 48 13.38 18.22 -16.05
N SER A 49 12.32 19.01 -15.81
CA SER A 49 12.45 20.46 -15.61
C SER A 49 13.04 20.88 -14.25
N GLY A 50 13.30 19.94 -13.34
CA GLY A 50 13.80 20.24 -12.00
C GLY A 50 12.80 21.00 -11.12
N ASN A 51 11.54 21.16 -11.56
CA ASN A 51 10.48 21.83 -10.82
C ASN A 51 9.80 20.89 -9.81
N THR A 52 10.62 20.13 -9.10
CA THR A 52 10.24 19.18 -8.06
C THR A 52 10.69 19.70 -6.71
N THR A 53 9.83 19.59 -5.69
CA THR A 53 10.16 20.05 -4.34
C THR A 53 11.10 19.05 -3.67
N GLY A 54 12.31 19.49 -3.28
CA GLY A 54 13.17 18.77 -2.34
C GLY A 54 14.36 18.01 -2.93
N PHE A 55 14.51 17.93 -4.26
CA PHE A 55 15.67 17.33 -4.91
C PHE A 55 16.02 18.08 -6.20
N LEU A 56 17.32 18.27 -6.44
CA LEU A 56 17.87 19.00 -7.59
C LEU A 56 19.05 18.23 -8.18
N ALA A 57 18.87 17.63 -9.36
CA ALA A 57 19.88 16.81 -10.01
C ALA A 57 21.17 17.59 -10.35
N GLU A 58 21.04 18.87 -10.68
CA GLU A 58 22.15 19.76 -10.99
C GLU A 58 23.10 19.94 -9.79
N THR A 59 22.56 19.98 -8.58
CA THR A 59 23.38 20.09 -7.35
C THR A 59 24.18 18.81 -7.10
N VAL A 60 23.57 17.65 -7.38
CA VAL A 60 24.22 16.34 -7.25
C VAL A 60 25.31 16.19 -8.31
N LEU A 61 25.02 16.55 -9.57
CA LEU A 61 25.99 16.48 -10.65
C LEU A 61 27.19 17.41 -10.41
N ALA A 62 26.93 18.66 -10.01
CA ALA A 62 27.97 19.61 -9.65
C ALA A 62 28.84 19.10 -8.49
N ALA A 63 28.22 18.48 -7.47
CA ALA A 63 28.95 17.87 -6.37
C ALA A 63 29.79 16.66 -6.84
N ALA A 64 29.24 15.81 -7.71
CA ALA A 64 29.93 14.62 -8.23
C ALA A 64 31.20 14.99 -9.01
N LEU A 65 31.18 16.09 -9.79
CA LEU A 65 32.34 16.59 -10.53
C LEU A 65 33.51 17.01 -9.64
N GLN A 66 33.25 17.34 -8.37
CA GLN A 66 34.29 17.72 -7.40
C GLN A 66 34.85 16.53 -6.61
N GLN A 67 34.26 15.33 -6.75
CA GLN A 67 34.63 14.16 -5.98
C GLN A 67 35.58 13.25 -6.75
N LYS A 68 36.50 12.59 -6.02
CA LYS A 68 37.40 11.58 -6.61
C LYS A 68 36.64 10.39 -7.22
N ASN A 69 35.47 10.07 -6.67
CA ASN A 69 34.62 8.99 -7.16
C ASN A 69 33.27 9.55 -7.63
N PHE A 70 33.27 10.03 -8.87
CA PHE A 70 32.10 10.59 -9.56
C PHE A 70 30.88 9.66 -9.50
N ILE A 71 31.06 8.38 -9.85
CA ILE A 71 29.97 7.40 -9.92
C ILE A 71 29.34 7.16 -8.55
N LYS A 72 30.13 7.04 -7.48
CA LYS A 72 29.61 6.83 -6.12
C LYS A 72 28.67 7.97 -5.69
N THR A 73 29.01 9.21 -6.03
CA THR A 73 28.17 10.37 -5.70
C THR A 73 26.85 10.33 -6.47
N LEU A 74 26.89 10.05 -7.78
CA LEU A 74 25.68 9.90 -8.60
C LEU A 74 24.76 8.80 -8.07
N LEU A 75 25.33 7.63 -7.74
CA LEU A 75 24.56 6.48 -7.27
C LEU A 75 23.98 6.65 -5.86
N SER A 76 24.39 7.67 -5.10
CA SER A 76 23.89 7.92 -3.75
C SER A 76 22.44 8.42 -3.69
N VAL A 77 21.88 8.87 -4.82
CA VAL A 77 20.49 9.37 -4.91
C VAL A 77 19.46 8.24 -5.02
N GLN A 78 19.92 7.01 -5.15
CA GLN A 78 19.10 5.81 -5.21
C GLN A 78 18.39 5.51 -3.89
N PRO A 79 17.29 4.74 -3.91
CA PRO A 79 16.67 4.21 -2.71
C PRO A 79 17.68 3.44 -1.86
N LYS A 80 17.65 3.70 -0.55
CA LYS A 80 18.51 3.03 0.44
C LYS A 80 17.90 1.74 0.98
N LEU A 81 16.67 1.43 0.55
CA LEU A 81 15.95 0.22 0.93
C LEU A 81 16.76 -1.03 0.60
N LYS A 82 16.90 -1.93 1.57
CA LYS A 82 17.60 -3.21 1.39
C LYS A 82 17.05 -4.02 0.20
N ALA A 83 15.73 -4.01 0.01
CA ALA A 83 15.08 -4.68 -1.12
C ALA A 83 15.55 -4.14 -2.48
N TYR A 84 15.83 -2.83 -2.58
CA TYR A 84 16.33 -2.22 -3.81
C TYR A 84 17.74 -2.73 -4.11
N THR A 85 18.64 -2.69 -3.12
CA THR A 85 20.01 -3.19 -3.29
C THR A 85 20.05 -4.70 -3.57
N ASP A 86 19.19 -5.49 -2.92
CA ASP A 86 19.10 -6.94 -3.16
C ASP A 86 18.67 -7.24 -4.61
N LEU A 87 17.68 -6.50 -5.13
CA LEU A 87 17.23 -6.64 -6.52
C LEU A 87 18.29 -6.17 -7.52
N GLN A 88 19.04 -5.11 -7.22
CA GLN A 88 20.16 -4.68 -8.07
C GLN A 88 21.25 -5.74 -8.14
N PHE A 89 21.62 -6.32 -6.99
CA PHE A 89 22.58 -7.41 -6.94
C PHE A 89 22.08 -8.62 -7.73
N HIS A 90 20.82 -9.02 -7.54
CA HIS A 90 20.24 -10.12 -8.29
C HIS A 90 20.22 -9.86 -9.81
N LEU A 91 19.83 -8.65 -10.23
CA LEU A 91 19.87 -8.26 -11.65
C LEU A 91 21.30 -8.32 -12.21
N HIS A 92 22.30 -7.87 -11.45
CA HIS A 92 23.70 -7.96 -11.83
C HIS A 92 24.15 -9.41 -12.02
N LEU A 93 23.76 -10.33 -11.13
CA LEU A 93 24.05 -11.75 -11.30
C LEU A 93 23.45 -12.31 -12.60
N LEU A 94 22.19 -11.99 -12.90
CA LEU A 94 21.51 -12.48 -14.10
C LEU A 94 22.11 -11.93 -15.40
N THR A 95 22.59 -10.68 -15.39
CA THR A 95 23.05 -9.97 -16.59
C THR A 95 24.57 -10.00 -16.81
N GLY A 96 25.36 -10.23 -15.76
CA GLY A 96 26.81 -10.04 -15.78
C GLY A 96 27.67 -11.30 -15.61
N LEU A 97 27.13 -12.39 -15.02
CA LEU A 97 27.89 -13.62 -14.79
C LEU A 97 27.57 -14.75 -15.79
N TYR A 98 26.38 -14.75 -16.38
CA TYR A 98 25.89 -15.81 -17.26
C TYR A 98 25.91 -15.44 -18.74
N THR A 99 26.77 -14.51 -19.18
CA THR A 99 26.99 -14.22 -20.61
C THR A 99 27.75 -15.38 -21.26
N GLY A 100 27.09 -16.53 -21.44
CA GLY A 100 27.67 -17.75 -22.00
C GLY A 100 27.22 -19.07 -21.38
N ASP A 101 26.44 -19.06 -20.29
CA ASP A 101 25.91 -20.27 -19.68
C ASP A 101 24.59 -20.70 -20.34
N CYS A 102 24.33 -22.00 -20.40
CA CYS A 102 23.16 -22.62 -21.04
C CYS A 102 21.80 -22.28 -20.37
N TYR A 103 21.82 -21.48 -19.31
CA TYR A 103 20.62 -20.98 -18.65
C TYR A 103 20.25 -19.62 -19.24
N GLU A 104 19.43 -19.64 -20.30
CA GLU A 104 18.79 -18.43 -20.80
C GLU A 104 17.84 -17.88 -19.72
N VAL A 105 18.24 -16.80 -19.06
CA VAL A 105 17.33 -16.04 -18.19
C VAL A 105 16.30 -15.38 -19.09
N SER A 106 15.01 -15.60 -18.80
CA SER A 106 13.97 -15.00 -19.63
C SER A 106 14.01 -13.48 -19.54
N ASP A 107 13.89 -12.81 -20.70
CA ASP A 107 13.65 -11.37 -20.81
C ASP A 107 12.52 -10.90 -19.88
N SER A 108 11.53 -11.77 -19.66
CA SER A 108 10.40 -11.51 -18.76
C SER A 108 10.84 -11.30 -17.32
N ASP A 109 11.80 -12.08 -16.82
CA ASP A 109 12.23 -12.03 -15.42
C ASP A 109 13.12 -10.82 -15.16
N ILE A 110 14.00 -10.50 -16.11
CA ILE A 110 14.78 -9.25 -16.11
C ILE A 110 13.83 -8.05 -16.07
N ARG A 111 12.78 -8.05 -16.90
CA ARG A 111 11.78 -6.97 -16.92
C ARG A 111 11.01 -6.89 -15.60
N LYS A 112 10.63 -8.00 -14.97
CA LYS A 112 9.96 -8.00 -13.66
C LYS A 112 10.85 -7.35 -12.59
N ILE A 113 12.14 -7.68 -12.57
CA ILE A 113 13.09 -7.06 -11.63
C ILE A 113 13.22 -5.57 -11.91
N ALA A 114 13.38 -5.17 -13.17
CA ALA A 114 13.47 -3.76 -13.56
C ALA A 114 12.23 -2.95 -13.16
N VAL A 115 11.03 -3.51 -13.36
CA VAL A 115 9.76 -2.87 -12.94
C VAL A 115 9.67 -2.76 -11.42
N ASN A 116 10.12 -3.75 -10.66
CA ASN A 116 10.11 -3.66 -9.20
C ASN A 116 11.17 -2.70 -8.66
N LEU A 117 12.36 -2.64 -9.27
CA LEU A 117 13.35 -1.61 -8.98
C LEU A 117 12.78 -0.20 -9.20
N GLU A 118 12.04 -0.02 -10.29
CA GLU A 118 11.36 1.24 -10.59
C GLU A 118 10.30 1.57 -9.52
N ARG A 119 9.46 0.62 -9.11
CA ARG A 119 8.49 0.82 -8.02
C ARG A 119 9.12 1.18 -6.68
N LEU A 120 10.25 0.55 -6.35
CA LEU A 120 10.98 0.82 -5.10
C LEU A 120 11.55 2.25 -5.04
N ARG A 121 11.68 2.95 -6.19
CA ARG A 121 12.05 4.38 -6.20
C ARG A 121 10.96 5.30 -5.70
N TRP A 122 9.70 4.86 -5.73
CA TRP A 122 8.56 5.68 -5.34
C TRP A 122 8.20 5.50 -3.86
N ILE A 123 8.80 4.52 -3.18
CA ILE A 123 8.58 4.28 -1.76
C ILE A 123 9.34 5.35 -0.97
N LYS A 124 8.61 6.06 -0.11
CA LYS A 124 9.19 7.05 0.80
C LYS A 124 9.74 6.31 2.01
N ASP A 125 11.04 6.07 2.02
CA ASP A 125 11.74 5.59 3.20
C ASP A 125 11.94 6.76 4.17
N ASN A 126 10.97 6.92 5.08
CA ASN A 126 11.04 7.92 6.12
C ASN A 126 11.45 7.19 7.41
N ASP A 127 12.41 7.73 8.17
CA ASP A 127 12.84 7.26 9.52
C ASP A 127 11.72 7.33 10.60
N THR A 128 10.47 7.29 10.18
CA THR A 128 9.25 7.47 10.97
C THR A 128 8.54 6.14 11.15
N THR A 129 7.56 6.11 12.06
CA THR A 129 6.70 4.93 12.22
C THR A 129 5.63 4.85 11.13
N TYR A 130 5.57 3.75 10.39
CA TYR A 130 4.60 3.55 9.31
C TYR A 130 4.16 2.08 9.16
N ILE A 131 3.07 1.87 8.45
CA ILE A 131 2.57 0.60 7.95
C ILE A 131 2.79 0.55 6.45
N HIS A 132 3.42 -0.51 5.98
CA HIS A 132 3.56 -0.80 4.56
C HIS A 132 2.86 -2.11 4.23
N ILE A 133 2.00 -2.10 3.22
CA ILE A 133 1.28 -3.28 2.78
C ILE A 133 1.70 -3.59 1.36
N ASN A 134 2.47 -4.67 1.23
CA ASN A 134 2.87 -5.17 -0.05
C ASN A 134 1.78 -6.14 -0.55
N ILE A 135 0.84 -5.59 -1.32
CA ILE A 135 -0.33 -6.28 -1.89
C ILE A 135 0.06 -7.62 -2.56
N PRO A 136 0.99 -7.68 -3.54
CA PRO A 136 1.30 -8.94 -4.22
C PRO A 136 2.02 -9.96 -3.32
N SER A 137 2.69 -9.53 -2.26
CA SER A 137 3.30 -10.43 -1.27
C SER A 137 2.34 -10.90 -0.18
N PHE A 138 1.12 -10.35 -0.13
CA PHE A 138 0.13 -10.63 0.92
C PHE A 138 0.68 -10.38 2.33
N THR A 139 1.46 -9.31 2.50
CA THR A 139 2.14 -8.96 3.75
C THR A 139 1.86 -7.52 4.15
N LEU A 140 1.67 -7.31 5.45
CA LEU A 140 1.66 -6.01 6.12
C LEU A 140 2.85 -5.94 7.07
N GLU A 141 3.62 -4.87 6.99
CA GLU A 141 4.74 -4.58 7.88
C GLU A 141 4.45 -3.30 8.66
N PHE A 142 4.58 -3.34 9.98
CA PHE A 142 4.57 -2.18 10.84
C PHE A 142 6.00 -1.83 11.22
N HIS A 143 6.51 -0.76 10.61
CA HIS A 143 7.86 -0.24 10.76
C HIS A 143 7.90 0.77 11.90
N GLN A 144 8.84 0.57 12.83
CA GLN A 144 9.28 1.49 13.86
C GLN A 144 10.79 1.72 13.68
N PRO A 145 11.38 2.79 14.27
CA PRO A 145 12.79 3.12 14.06
C PRO A 145 13.77 1.95 14.22
N ASP A 146 13.50 1.06 15.18
CA ASP A 146 14.39 -0.05 15.52
C ASP A 146 13.76 -1.45 15.32
N THR A 147 12.52 -1.54 14.81
CA THR A 147 11.79 -2.82 14.77
C THR A 147 10.76 -2.85 13.65
N VAL A 148 10.63 -4.02 13.01
CA VAL A 148 9.59 -4.29 12.01
C VAL A 148 8.75 -5.47 12.49
N TYR A 149 7.44 -5.27 12.60
CA TYR A 149 6.47 -6.35 12.87
C TYR A 149 5.79 -6.75 11.57
N GLN A 150 5.77 -8.04 11.28
CA GLN A 150 5.20 -8.57 10.04
C GLN A 150 3.91 -9.35 10.31
N PHE A 151 2.91 -9.11 9.47
CA PHE A 151 1.59 -9.74 9.50
C PHE A 151 1.24 -10.27 8.11
N LYS A 152 0.53 -11.41 8.05
CA LYS A 152 -0.09 -11.83 6.80
C LYS A 152 -1.37 -11.06 6.56
N VAL A 153 -1.67 -10.80 5.30
CA VAL A 153 -2.94 -10.21 4.90
C VAL A 153 -3.66 -11.03 3.83
N ILE A 154 -4.97 -10.82 3.75
CA ILE A 154 -5.83 -11.23 2.63
C ILE A 154 -6.27 -9.97 1.91
N ILE A 155 -6.11 -9.95 0.59
CA ILE A 155 -6.40 -8.80 -0.27
C ILE A 155 -7.62 -9.08 -1.16
N GLY A 156 -7.99 -8.06 -1.93
CA GLY A 156 -9.02 -8.12 -2.95
C GLY A 156 -8.75 -9.18 -4.01
N LYS A 157 -9.82 -9.86 -4.45
CA LYS A 157 -9.78 -10.73 -5.64
C LYS A 157 -9.40 -9.92 -6.88
N PRO A 158 -8.91 -10.54 -7.97
CA PRO A 158 -8.65 -9.84 -9.22
C PRO A 158 -9.86 -9.07 -9.79
N ALA A 159 -11.09 -9.56 -9.56
CA ALA A 159 -12.32 -8.89 -9.97
C ALA A 159 -12.74 -7.70 -9.08
N ALA A 160 -12.13 -7.55 -7.90
CA ALA A 160 -12.35 -6.48 -6.94
C ALA A 160 -11.01 -6.19 -6.20
N PRO A 161 -10.01 -5.65 -6.91
CA PRO A 161 -8.65 -5.54 -6.40
C PRO A 161 -8.56 -4.53 -5.26
N THR A 162 -7.61 -4.76 -4.34
CA THR A 162 -7.24 -3.75 -3.34
C THR A 162 -6.55 -2.57 -4.06
N PRO A 163 -7.01 -1.32 -3.86
CA PRO A 163 -6.40 -0.15 -4.48
C PRO A 163 -5.07 0.21 -3.81
N THR A 164 -4.14 0.75 -4.60
CA THR A 164 -2.91 1.37 -4.10
C THR A 164 -3.20 2.78 -3.59
N LEU A 165 -2.74 3.13 -2.39
CA LEU A 165 -3.01 4.43 -1.75
C LEU A 165 -2.02 4.76 -0.63
N GLU A 166 -1.94 6.05 -0.28
CA GLU A 166 -1.33 6.57 0.95
C GLU A 166 -2.43 7.12 1.86
N SER A 167 -2.42 6.77 3.15
CA SER A 167 -3.32 7.35 4.17
C SER A 167 -2.75 7.21 5.57
N ALA A 168 -3.50 7.55 6.61
CA ALA A 168 -3.13 7.30 8.01
C ALA A 168 -4.30 6.70 8.77
N ILE A 169 -4.03 5.68 9.60
CA ILE A 169 -5.06 5.08 10.46
C ILE A 169 -5.56 6.16 11.42
N ALA A 170 -6.86 6.48 11.29
CA ALA A 170 -7.52 7.50 12.10
C ALA A 170 -8.01 6.91 13.44
N TYR A 171 -8.55 5.70 13.39
CA TYR A 171 -9.06 4.99 14.56
C TYR A 171 -9.27 3.51 14.26
N PHE A 172 -9.52 2.73 15.29
CA PHE A 172 -10.08 1.39 15.12
C PHE A 172 -11.28 1.16 16.04
N THR A 173 -12.15 0.24 15.63
CA THR A 173 -13.35 -0.14 16.36
C THR A 173 -13.22 -1.60 16.80
N THR A 174 -13.39 -1.89 18.08
CA THR A 174 -13.52 -3.26 18.60
C THR A 174 -14.97 -3.72 18.51
N ALA A 175 -15.20 -5.02 18.31
CA ALA A 175 -16.53 -5.63 18.17
C ALA A 175 -17.47 -4.82 17.24
N PRO A 176 -17.07 -4.60 15.98
CA PRO A 176 -17.82 -3.73 15.07
C PRO A 176 -19.13 -4.39 14.62
N GLU A 177 -20.18 -3.57 14.44
CA GLU A 177 -21.27 -3.98 13.55
C GLU A 177 -20.83 -3.83 12.09
N TRP A 178 -21.28 -4.72 11.23
CA TRP A 178 -21.01 -4.61 9.80
C TRP A 178 -22.24 -4.13 9.04
N LYS A 179 -22.22 -2.86 8.61
CA LYS A 179 -23.15 -2.38 7.58
C LYS A 179 -22.71 -2.92 6.22
N VAL A 180 -23.46 -3.88 5.69
CA VAL A 180 -23.07 -4.57 4.46
C VAL A 180 -23.22 -3.65 3.25
N PRO A 181 -22.20 -3.53 2.39
CA PRO A 181 -22.31 -2.80 1.14
C PRO A 181 -23.46 -3.32 0.26
N PRO A 182 -24.25 -2.46 -0.40
CA PRO A 182 -25.42 -2.88 -1.18
C PRO A 182 -25.11 -3.96 -2.23
N LYS A 183 -23.95 -3.86 -2.90
CA LYS A 183 -23.53 -4.86 -3.88
C LYS A 183 -23.38 -6.26 -3.28
N ILE A 184 -22.78 -6.38 -2.08
CA ILE A 184 -22.60 -7.66 -1.39
C ILE A 184 -23.95 -8.18 -0.89
N PHE A 185 -24.78 -7.30 -0.32
CA PHE A 185 -26.12 -7.67 0.12
C PHE A 185 -26.94 -8.27 -1.03
N ILE A 186 -27.02 -7.57 -2.16
CA ILE A 186 -27.85 -7.95 -3.31
C ILE A 186 -27.28 -9.18 -4.03
N LYS A 187 -25.97 -9.22 -4.29
CA LYS A 187 -25.36 -10.25 -5.15
C LYS A 187 -24.95 -11.52 -4.41
N GLU A 188 -24.72 -11.45 -3.10
CA GLU A 188 -24.12 -12.58 -2.35
C GLU A 188 -24.98 -13.04 -1.18
N LEU A 189 -25.45 -12.12 -0.34
CA LEU A 189 -26.20 -12.51 0.86
C LEU A 189 -27.66 -12.86 0.55
N LEU A 190 -28.36 -12.01 -0.20
CA LEU A 190 -29.77 -12.21 -0.52
C LEU A 190 -30.04 -13.53 -1.27
N PRO A 191 -29.22 -13.96 -2.26
CA PRO A 191 -29.40 -15.26 -2.91
C PRO A 191 -29.28 -16.46 -1.96
N ARG A 192 -28.48 -16.38 -0.88
CA ARG A 192 -28.34 -17.49 0.10
C ARG A 192 -29.65 -17.80 0.83
N THR A 193 -30.54 -16.81 0.95
CA THR A 193 -31.88 -16.99 1.56
C THR A 193 -32.86 -17.79 0.69
N ARG A 194 -32.51 -18.08 -0.57
CA ARG A 194 -33.37 -18.91 -1.44
C ARG A 194 -33.40 -20.36 -0.99
N ASN A 195 -32.22 -20.91 -0.71
CA ASN A 195 -32.06 -22.32 -0.32
C ASN A 195 -31.98 -22.51 1.21
N ASN A 196 -31.71 -21.44 1.96
CA ASN A 196 -31.68 -21.45 3.41
C ASN A 196 -32.44 -20.22 3.96
N PRO A 197 -33.77 -20.32 4.13
CA PRO A 197 -34.60 -19.19 4.54
C PRO A 197 -34.18 -18.53 5.87
N ASP A 198 -33.52 -19.29 6.76
CA ASP A 198 -33.04 -18.82 8.06
C ASP A 198 -31.60 -18.29 8.03
N TYR A 199 -31.00 -18.14 6.84
CA TYR A 199 -29.61 -17.75 6.71
C TYR A 199 -29.28 -16.44 7.45
N PHE A 200 -30.13 -15.43 7.36
CA PHE A 200 -29.88 -14.15 8.02
C PHE A 200 -29.88 -14.30 9.55
N ARG A 201 -30.93 -14.89 10.12
CA ARG A 201 -31.01 -15.17 11.56
C ARG A 201 -29.83 -16.02 12.07
N LYS A 202 -29.45 -17.08 11.35
CA LYS A 202 -28.34 -17.97 11.72
C LYS A 202 -26.97 -17.30 11.69
N ASN A 203 -26.82 -16.19 10.95
CA ASN A 203 -25.56 -15.46 10.83
C ASN A 203 -25.67 -14.03 11.39
N ASN A 204 -26.63 -13.80 12.30
CA ASN A 204 -26.82 -12.54 13.03
C ASN A 204 -26.99 -11.31 12.13
N TYR A 205 -27.71 -11.46 11.02
CA TYR A 205 -28.07 -10.37 10.14
C TYR A 205 -29.46 -9.81 10.43
N THR A 206 -29.56 -8.48 10.42
CA THR A 206 -30.80 -7.74 10.59
C THR A 206 -31.06 -6.85 9.39
N ILE A 207 -32.30 -6.89 8.87
CA ILE A 207 -32.73 -6.12 7.71
C ILE A 207 -33.30 -4.78 8.17
N TYR A 208 -33.01 -3.72 7.41
CA TYR A 208 -33.54 -2.38 7.59
C TYR A 208 -34.09 -1.83 6.28
N ASP A 209 -35.12 -1.00 6.34
CA ASP A 209 -35.55 -0.19 5.18
C ASP A 209 -34.61 1.01 4.96
N TYR A 210 -34.82 1.75 3.86
CA TYR A 210 -34.05 2.95 3.53
C TYR A 210 -34.20 4.09 4.56
N LYS A 211 -35.24 4.06 5.39
CA LYS A 211 -35.45 5.01 6.50
C LYS A 211 -34.73 4.57 7.79
N GLY A 212 -34.15 3.37 7.79
CA GLY A 212 -33.46 2.78 8.94
C GLY A 212 -34.38 2.03 9.91
N ASN A 213 -35.64 1.77 9.55
CA ASN A 213 -36.54 0.98 10.39
C ASN A 213 -36.21 -0.50 10.29
N TYR A 214 -36.29 -1.20 11.42
CA TYR A 214 -36.14 -2.65 11.49
C TYR A 214 -37.22 -3.35 10.66
N ILE A 215 -36.80 -4.33 9.87
CA ILE A 215 -37.68 -5.23 9.12
C ILE A 215 -37.49 -6.64 9.67
N GLU A 216 -38.56 -7.21 10.21
CA GLU A 216 -38.55 -8.57 10.72
C GLU A 216 -38.24 -9.59 9.62
N ASP A 217 -37.34 -10.53 9.89
CA ASP A 217 -36.94 -11.60 8.97
C ASP A 217 -37.98 -12.74 8.89
N ASN A 218 -39.10 -12.46 8.24
CA ASN A 218 -40.16 -13.44 7.92
C ASN A 218 -40.32 -13.65 6.40
N ALA A 219 -41.07 -14.67 5.99
CA ALA A 219 -41.18 -15.07 4.59
C ALA A 219 -41.78 -13.97 3.68
N ALA A 220 -42.78 -13.23 4.18
CA ALA A 220 -43.43 -12.15 3.44
C ALA A 220 -42.46 -10.98 3.21
N ASN A 221 -41.78 -10.53 4.28
CA ASN A 221 -40.79 -9.45 4.20
C ASN A 221 -39.61 -9.83 3.31
N ARG A 222 -39.10 -11.07 3.38
CA ARG A 222 -38.05 -11.55 2.46
C ARG A 222 -38.50 -11.54 1.00
N ALA A 223 -39.78 -11.85 0.73
CA ALA A 223 -40.31 -11.75 -0.63
C ALA A 223 -40.36 -10.30 -1.12
N MET A 224 -40.75 -9.35 -0.26
CA MET A 224 -40.72 -7.92 -0.56
C MET A 224 -39.30 -7.42 -0.84
N VAL A 225 -38.35 -7.72 0.06
CA VAL A 225 -36.93 -7.38 -0.09
C VAL A 225 -36.35 -7.94 -1.39
N ARG A 226 -36.73 -9.16 -1.79
CA ARG A 226 -36.25 -9.75 -3.06
C ARG A 226 -36.80 -9.08 -4.30
N ARG A 227 -38.01 -8.52 -4.25
CA ARG A 227 -38.61 -7.80 -5.38
C ARG A 227 -37.96 -6.44 -5.62
N ASP A 228 -37.53 -5.79 -4.54
CA ASP A 228 -36.93 -4.45 -4.61
C ASP A 228 -35.80 -4.28 -3.60
N PRO A 229 -34.66 -4.96 -3.81
CA PRO A 229 -33.60 -5.03 -2.81
C PRO A 229 -32.83 -3.71 -2.66
N GLY A 230 -33.00 -2.75 -3.58
CA GLY A 230 -32.35 -1.44 -3.52
C GLY A 230 -32.87 -0.55 -2.38
N ASN A 231 -34.10 -0.79 -1.92
CA ASN A 231 -34.74 -0.02 -0.85
C ASN A 231 -34.49 -0.57 0.56
N TYR A 232 -33.58 -1.55 0.69
CA TYR A 232 -33.25 -2.19 1.95
C TYR A 232 -31.73 -2.26 2.16
N GLY A 233 -31.34 -2.25 3.43
CA GLY A 233 -29.99 -2.53 3.89
C GLY A 233 -29.97 -3.70 4.85
N ILE A 234 -28.78 -4.26 5.08
CA ILE A 234 -28.59 -5.32 6.07
C ILE A 234 -27.37 -5.01 6.92
N ARG A 235 -27.46 -5.34 8.21
CA ARG A 235 -26.34 -5.21 9.15
C ARG A 235 -26.06 -6.56 9.82
N GLN A 236 -24.80 -6.90 9.97
CA GLN A 236 -24.38 -8.01 10.83
C GLN A 236 -24.05 -7.47 12.22
N SER A 237 -24.61 -8.07 13.25
CA SER A 237 -24.27 -7.74 14.63
C SER A 237 -22.82 -8.10 14.95
N ALA A 238 -22.25 -7.44 15.96
CA ALA A 238 -20.94 -7.78 16.49
C ALA A 238 -20.94 -9.21 17.05
N GLY A 239 -19.84 -9.94 16.83
CA GLY A 239 -19.71 -11.33 17.25
C GLY A 239 -18.46 -11.99 16.64
N PHE A 240 -18.11 -13.18 17.13
CA PHE A 240 -16.98 -13.95 16.59
C PHE A 240 -17.21 -14.44 15.16
N ASP A 241 -18.46 -14.47 14.70
CA ASP A 241 -18.89 -14.83 13.35
C ASP A 241 -19.09 -13.60 12.44
N ASN A 242 -18.86 -12.38 12.95
CA ASN A 242 -18.98 -11.17 12.17
C ASN A 242 -17.93 -11.14 11.05
N SER A 243 -18.34 -10.83 9.82
CA SER A 243 -17.45 -10.85 8.65
C SER A 243 -16.27 -9.86 8.74
N LEU A 244 -16.39 -8.81 9.55
CA LEU A 244 -15.33 -7.85 9.87
C LEU A 244 -14.41 -8.32 11.02
N GLY A 245 -14.68 -9.48 11.61
CA GLY A 245 -14.00 -9.98 12.80
C GLY A 245 -14.19 -9.07 14.00
N LEU A 246 -13.20 -9.06 14.89
CA LEU A 246 -13.27 -8.34 16.16
C LEU A 246 -12.75 -6.90 16.08
N ILE A 247 -11.99 -6.53 15.04
CA ILE A 247 -11.36 -5.22 14.94
C ILE A 247 -11.41 -4.70 13.50
N VAL A 248 -11.73 -3.41 13.34
CA VAL A 248 -11.65 -2.70 12.06
C VAL A 248 -10.85 -1.41 12.23
N PHE A 249 -9.80 -1.23 11.45
CA PHE A 249 -9.02 0.02 11.39
C PHE A 249 -9.50 0.88 10.23
N ARG A 250 -9.82 2.12 10.52
CA ARG A 250 -10.38 3.08 9.56
C ARG A 250 -9.39 4.19 9.28
N PHE A 251 -9.28 4.55 8.02
CA PHE A 251 -8.44 5.62 7.52
C PHE A 251 -9.16 6.35 6.38
N PRO A 252 -8.93 7.66 6.20
CA PRO A 252 -9.54 8.41 5.10
C PRO A 252 -9.12 7.86 3.74
N ASN A 253 -10.09 7.51 2.89
CA ASN A 253 -9.85 7.13 1.50
C ASN A 253 -11.13 7.26 0.67
N ILE A 254 -11.00 7.33 -0.65
CA ILE A 254 -12.13 7.47 -1.59
C ILE A 254 -12.72 6.13 -2.07
N TYR A 255 -12.13 5.01 -1.64
CA TYR A 255 -12.46 3.67 -2.14
C TYR A 255 -13.32 2.86 -1.17
N ASP A 256 -13.69 3.43 -0.03
CA ASP A 256 -14.38 2.77 1.08
C ASP A 256 -13.68 1.49 1.57
N VAL A 257 -12.35 1.43 1.47
CA VAL A 257 -11.53 0.31 1.94
C VAL A 257 -11.05 0.54 3.37
N TYR A 258 -10.82 -0.56 4.09
CA TYR A 258 -10.28 -0.54 5.45
C TYR A 258 -9.50 -1.82 5.74
N LEU A 259 -8.72 -1.79 6.82
CA LEU A 259 -8.08 -2.97 7.39
C LEU A 259 -9.04 -3.57 8.42
N HIS A 260 -9.17 -4.89 8.47
CA HIS A 260 -10.02 -5.51 9.49
C HIS A 260 -9.60 -6.95 9.82
N ASP A 261 -10.11 -7.48 10.92
CA ASP A 261 -10.00 -8.89 11.29
C ASP A 261 -10.96 -9.75 10.45
N THR A 262 -10.93 -11.07 10.61
CA THR A 262 -11.89 -11.96 9.94
C THR A 262 -12.10 -13.26 10.71
N PRO A 263 -13.31 -13.84 10.71
CA PRO A 263 -13.53 -15.18 11.26
C PRO A 263 -12.85 -16.26 10.41
N GLU A 264 -12.54 -15.97 9.15
CA GLU A 264 -11.95 -16.91 8.19
C GLU A 264 -10.42 -17.04 8.35
N GLN A 265 -9.94 -17.24 9.59
CA GLN A 265 -8.52 -17.29 9.94
C GLN A 265 -7.73 -18.37 9.17
N GLN A 266 -8.39 -19.45 8.75
CA GLN A 266 -7.79 -20.53 7.95
C GLN A 266 -7.25 -20.03 6.60
N LEU A 267 -7.76 -18.93 6.05
CA LEU A 267 -7.31 -18.39 4.77
C LEU A 267 -5.89 -17.82 4.85
N PHE A 268 -5.41 -17.42 6.02
CA PHE A 268 -4.03 -16.96 6.21
C PHE A 268 -2.98 -18.07 6.04
N LYS A 269 -3.41 -19.34 6.03
CA LYS A 269 -2.55 -20.50 5.74
C LYS A 269 -2.35 -20.75 4.24
N LYS A 270 -3.08 -20.05 3.37
CA LYS A 270 -2.94 -20.19 1.91
C LYS A 270 -1.77 -19.35 1.42
N GLU A 271 -1.10 -19.81 0.36
CA GLU A 271 -0.04 -19.04 -0.31
C GLU A 271 -0.63 -17.84 -1.06
N ALA A 272 -1.59 -18.09 -1.95
CA ALA A 272 -2.37 -17.03 -2.60
C ALA A 272 -3.52 -16.60 -1.68
N ARG A 273 -3.57 -15.32 -1.30
CA ARG A 273 -4.54 -14.77 -0.34
C ARG A 273 -5.39 -13.64 -0.92
N ALA A 274 -5.80 -13.77 -2.19
CA ALA A 274 -6.71 -12.83 -2.84
C ALA A 274 -8.17 -13.31 -2.72
N TYR A 275 -8.82 -13.05 -1.59
CA TYR A 275 -10.17 -13.57 -1.27
C TYR A 275 -11.18 -12.51 -0.83
N SER A 276 -10.79 -11.24 -0.68
CA SER A 276 -11.69 -10.17 -0.24
C SER A 276 -12.33 -9.40 -1.42
N HIS A 277 -13.12 -8.39 -1.09
CA HIS A 277 -13.76 -7.45 -2.02
C HIS A 277 -13.04 -6.09 -2.09
N GLY A 278 -11.73 -6.07 -1.81
CA GLY A 278 -10.88 -4.88 -1.91
C GLY A 278 -10.36 -4.40 -0.55
N CYS A 279 -11.11 -4.62 0.54
CA CYS A 279 -10.61 -4.41 1.91
C CYS A 279 -9.50 -5.41 2.26
N ILE A 280 -8.69 -5.09 3.27
CA ILE A 280 -7.52 -5.87 3.64
C ILE A 280 -7.81 -6.56 4.97
N ARG A 281 -7.80 -7.89 4.99
CA ARG A 281 -7.97 -8.66 6.24
C ARG A 281 -6.59 -8.92 6.84
N VAL A 282 -6.41 -8.67 8.13
CA VAL A 282 -5.10 -8.76 8.81
C VAL A 282 -5.08 -9.94 9.77
N GLU A 283 -4.10 -10.84 9.60
CA GLU A 283 -3.84 -11.92 10.55
C GLU A 283 -3.42 -11.30 11.90
N GLN A 284 -3.99 -11.75 13.01
CA GLN A 284 -3.71 -11.18 14.34
C GLN A 284 -3.98 -9.67 14.42
N ALA A 285 -5.10 -9.20 13.88
CA ALA A 285 -5.52 -7.79 13.95
C ALA A 285 -5.47 -7.21 15.38
N GLU A 286 -5.77 -8.00 16.41
CA GLU A 286 -5.61 -7.58 17.81
C GLU A 286 -4.18 -7.19 18.14
N LYS A 287 -3.20 -7.98 17.69
CA LYS A 287 -1.80 -7.67 17.93
C LYS A 287 -1.38 -6.37 17.25
N LEU A 288 -1.85 -6.13 16.02
CA LEU A 288 -1.63 -4.85 15.35
C LEU A 288 -2.23 -3.70 16.17
N ALA A 289 -3.48 -3.83 16.64
CA ALA A 289 -4.11 -2.82 17.48
C ALA A 289 -3.32 -2.53 18.77
N GLU A 290 -2.81 -3.56 19.45
CA GLU A 290 -1.92 -3.39 20.61
C GLU A 290 -0.67 -2.58 20.29
N LEU A 291 0.00 -2.90 19.18
CA LEU A 291 1.22 -2.21 18.76
C LEU A 291 0.94 -0.75 18.42
N LEU A 292 -0.16 -0.48 17.73
CA LEU A 292 -0.58 0.89 17.39
C LEU A 292 -0.88 1.71 18.64
N LEU A 293 -1.57 1.13 19.62
CA LEU A 293 -1.84 1.79 20.90
C LEU A 293 -0.57 2.04 21.72
N ALA A 294 0.37 1.09 21.74
CA ALA A 294 1.63 1.24 22.46
C ALA A 294 2.50 2.36 21.85
N ASN A 295 2.40 2.55 20.54
CA ASN A 295 3.11 3.60 19.81
C ASN A 295 2.47 4.99 19.96
N ASP A 296 1.18 5.07 20.30
CA ASP A 296 0.50 6.35 20.57
C ASP A 296 0.95 6.93 21.92
N ALA A 297 1.78 7.97 21.87
CA ALA A 297 2.32 8.67 23.03
C ALA A 297 1.20 9.19 23.98
N SER A 298 0.00 9.44 23.47
CA SER A 298 -1.15 9.87 24.29
C SER A 298 -1.83 8.74 25.07
N ASN A 299 -1.51 7.48 24.75
CA ASN A 299 -2.15 6.29 25.31
C ASN A 299 -1.20 5.38 26.11
N ARG A 300 0.09 5.71 26.20
CA ARG A 300 1.09 4.95 27.00
C ARG A 300 0.73 4.77 28.48
N GLN A 301 -0.17 5.60 29.04
CA GLN A 301 -0.66 5.47 30.42
C GLN A 301 -1.98 4.71 30.58
N ASN A 302 -2.60 4.23 29.51
CA ASN A 302 -3.96 3.70 29.58
C ASN A 302 -4.00 2.17 29.70
N THR A 303 -3.62 1.65 30.87
CA THR A 303 -3.80 0.24 31.28
C THR A 303 -5.25 -0.26 31.17
N ARG A 304 -6.22 0.64 30.95
CA ARG A 304 -7.62 0.33 30.70
C ARG A 304 -7.90 -0.18 29.28
N ILE A 305 -7.08 0.14 28.27
CA ILE A 305 -7.38 -0.24 26.89
C ILE A 305 -7.11 -1.73 26.64
N LYS A 306 -6.00 -2.27 27.17
CA LYS A 306 -5.76 -3.73 27.18
C LYS A 306 -6.90 -4.50 27.85
N LYS A 307 -7.29 -4.10 29.06
CA LYS A 307 -8.43 -4.69 29.80
C LYS A 307 -9.80 -4.49 29.15
N ARG A 308 -9.93 -3.54 28.22
CA ARG A 308 -11.18 -3.22 27.51
C ARG A 308 -11.28 -3.88 26.14
N ALA A 309 -10.15 -4.10 25.45
CA ALA A 309 -10.09 -4.98 24.28
C ALA A 309 -10.42 -6.43 24.67
N GLU A 310 -9.95 -6.87 25.85
CA GLU A 310 -10.27 -8.19 26.44
C GLU A 310 -11.76 -8.38 26.76
N LYS A 311 -12.54 -7.30 26.93
CA LYS A 311 -13.99 -7.38 27.12
C LYS A 311 -14.66 -6.94 25.83
N VAL A 312 -15.16 -7.90 25.04
CA VAL A 312 -15.90 -7.74 23.76
C VAL A 312 -17.03 -6.69 23.86
N TYR A 313 -16.67 -5.41 23.82
CA TYR A 313 -17.58 -4.26 23.79
C TYR A 313 -17.26 -3.45 22.55
N ASN A 314 -18.32 -2.95 21.91
CA ASN A 314 -18.18 -2.02 20.80
C ASN A 314 -17.55 -0.72 21.32
N GLN A 315 -16.31 -0.43 20.91
CA GLN A 315 -15.59 0.78 21.30
C GLN A 315 -14.84 1.34 20.10
N GLU A 316 -15.01 2.63 19.84
CA GLU A 316 -14.15 3.37 18.92
C GLU A 316 -12.98 3.99 19.70
N LEU A 317 -11.77 3.60 19.31
CA LEU A 317 -10.53 4.12 19.88
C LEU A 317 -9.89 5.05 18.85
N LEU A 318 -10.12 6.35 19.04
CA LEU A 318 -9.53 7.41 18.25
C LEU A 318 -8.06 7.59 18.62
N PHE A 319 -7.18 7.64 17.63
CA PHE A 319 -5.82 8.12 17.85
C PHE A 319 -5.85 9.65 17.96
N LYS A 320 -5.33 10.22 19.05
CA LYS A 320 -5.32 11.68 19.22
C LYS A 320 -4.29 12.30 18.26
N LYS A 321 -4.71 13.23 17.40
CA LYS A 321 -3.79 14.17 16.75
C LYS A 321 -3.05 14.94 17.84
N GLY A 322 -1.79 14.60 18.11
CA GLY A 322 -0.94 15.36 19.00
C GLY A 322 -0.85 16.80 18.48
N ARG A 323 -1.42 17.77 19.22
CA ARG A 323 -1.19 19.21 19.00
C ARG A 323 0.26 19.55 19.37
N ALA A 324 1.23 19.09 18.58
CA ALA A 324 2.62 19.58 18.53
C ALA A 324 3.51 18.82 17.53
N HIS A 325 3.15 17.62 17.06
CA HIS A 325 4.02 16.86 16.16
C HIS A 325 3.22 16.16 15.06
N LYS A 326 3.43 16.58 13.81
CA LYS A 326 2.77 16.06 12.59
C LYS A 326 3.05 14.56 12.27
N ASN A 327 3.79 13.82 13.11
CA ASN A 327 4.42 12.55 12.71
C ASN A 327 4.06 11.32 13.57
N HIS A 328 2.91 11.28 14.27
CA HIS A 328 2.63 10.21 15.26
C HIS A 328 1.51 9.23 14.90
N LEU A 329 0.84 9.37 13.74
CA LEU A 329 -0.07 8.34 13.25
C LEU A 329 0.68 7.40 12.30
N PRO A 330 0.48 6.07 12.40
CA PRO A 330 1.06 5.13 11.45
C PRO A 330 0.55 5.48 10.06
N TYR A 331 1.48 5.90 9.23
CA TYR A 331 1.23 6.17 7.83
C TYR A 331 1.06 4.85 7.09
N MET A 332 0.02 4.66 6.30
CA MET A 332 -0.25 3.43 5.57
C MET A 332 -0.01 3.65 4.09
N GLN A 333 0.91 2.88 3.50
CA GLN A 333 1.12 2.80 2.06
C GLN A 333 0.74 1.40 1.56
N CYS A 334 -0.13 1.35 0.56
CA CYS A 334 -0.60 0.14 -0.15
C CYS A 334 -0.20 0.16 -1.61
#